data_AF-A0A969E5X2-F1
#
_entry.id   AF-A0A969E5X2-F1
#
_cell.length_a   1.000
_cell.length_b   1.000
_cell.length_c   1.000
_cell.angle_alpha   90.00
_cell.angle_beta   90.00
_cell.angle_gamma   90.00
#
_symmetry.space_group_name_H-M   'P 1'
#
loop_
_entity.id
_entity.type
_entity.pdbx_description
1 polymer ?
#
loop_
_entity_poly.entity_id
_entity_poly.type
_entity_poly.pdbx_seq_one_letter_code
_entity_poly.pdbx_strand_id
1 'polypeptide(L)'
;MELRRIKANRVFSERDKNQGENKEKFKKAKKKYEKALETEEDEQTSSAALLKKKQEMRAELEAELADKMEQLIEVEDLKRLIQESEKYSLAWFKALLRLEYILAYEKQEKDRSFQVYFDKIEREAGTNKTLLLKRPSQIFPYNIEEAGDITLKLQLANERRNLAVEVVSIKDTGLRAKLKTPEEIADIDFSKIRGATLEIQNHIFVLEELTKAFDELPYPDVHNIQTNLLKDIRFIFGPPGTGKTTYLAHEEIQPAMLSDEPLKVLVLTPTNKAADVLVQKCKKYAVILPNG
;
A
#
# COMPACT_ATOMS: atom_id res chain seq x y z
N MET A 1 -0.32 15.21 25.60
CA MET A 1 -1.69 15.26 25.02
C MET A 1 -1.77 16.06 23.72
N GLU A 2 -0.82 16.95 23.39
CA GLU A 2 -0.85 17.80 22.17
C GLU A 2 -0.45 17.13 20.85
N LEU A 3 0.41 16.10 20.86
CA LEU A 3 0.80 15.40 19.62
C LEU A 3 -0.32 14.54 19.01
N ARG A 4 -1.42 14.30 19.76
CA ARG A 4 -2.61 13.56 19.30
C ARG A 4 -3.58 14.42 18.48
N ARG A 5 -3.52 15.75 18.57
CA ARG A 5 -4.35 16.67 17.76
C ARG A 5 -3.81 16.89 16.35
N ILE A 6 -2.50 16.76 16.12
CA ILE A 6 -1.87 17.13 14.85
C ILE A 6 -2.08 16.06 13.76
N LYS A 7 -2.14 14.76 14.10
CA LYS A 7 -2.41 13.69 13.11
C LYS A 7 -3.89 13.57 12.75
N ALA A 8 -4.79 13.78 13.69
CA ALA A 8 -6.23 13.86 13.41
C ALA A 8 -6.53 15.05 12.48
N ASN A 9 -5.97 16.23 12.75
CA ASN A 9 -6.16 17.39 11.87
C ASN A 9 -5.59 17.22 10.46
N ARG A 10 -4.57 16.37 10.25
CA ARG A 10 -4.01 16.15 8.89
C ARG A 10 -4.96 15.32 8.02
N VAL A 11 -5.52 14.24 8.57
CA VAL A 11 -6.56 13.42 7.92
C VAL A 11 -7.84 14.24 7.69
N PHE A 12 -8.20 15.14 8.60
CA PHE A 12 -9.35 16.04 8.44
C PHE A 12 -9.07 17.23 7.49
N SER A 13 -7.82 17.71 7.37
CA SER A 13 -7.48 18.77 6.40
C SER A 13 -7.45 18.28 4.95
N GLU A 14 -7.19 16.98 4.74
CA GLU A 14 -7.40 16.30 3.45
C GLU A 14 -8.89 16.06 3.16
N ARG A 15 -9.77 16.03 4.20
CA ARG A 15 -11.24 15.93 4.02
C ARG A 15 -11.86 17.16 3.36
N ASP A 16 -11.43 18.37 3.73
CA ASP A 16 -12.00 19.60 3.15
C ASP A 16 -11.55 19.80 1.69
N LYS A 17 -10.32 19.39 1.36
CA LYS A 17 -9.83 19.41 -0.03
C LYS A 17 -10.54 18.37 -0.89
N ASN A 18 -10.74 17.14 -0.42
CA ASN A 18 -11.44 16.10 -1.19
C ASN A 18 -12.96 16.36 -1.32
N GLN A 19 -13.62 16.94 -0.31
CA GLN A 19 -15.02 17.38 -0.46
C GLN A 19 -15.15 18.58 -1.42
N GLY A 20 -14.17 19.50 -1.39
CA GLY A 20 -14.06 20.59 -2.35
C GLY A 20 -13.86 20.07 -3.78
N GLU A 21 -12.91 19.15 -3.98
CA GLU A 21 -12.60 18.54 -5.28
C GLU A 21 -13.75 17.71 -5.83
N ASN A 22 -14.47 16.94 -5.00
CA ASN A 22 -15.66 16.20 -5.46
C ASN A 22 -16.83 17.12 -5.81
N LYS A 23 -17.05 18.21 -5.05
CA LYS A 23 -18.04 19.24 -5.42
C LYS A 23 -17.64 20.00 -6.69
N GLU A 24 -16.35 20.25 -6.90
CA GLU A 24 -15.83 20.91 -8.09
C GLU A 24 -15.87 19.99 -9.32
N LYS A 25 -15.59 18.70 -9.16
CA LYS A 25 -15.79 17.66 -10.19
C LYS A 25 -17.26 17.54 -10.58
N PHE A 26 -18.18 17.54 -9.61
CA PHE A 26 -19.63 17.54 -9.86
C PHE A 26 -20.08 18.81 -10.59
N LYS A 27 -19.59 19.99 -10.19
CA LYS A 27 -19.85 21.25 -10.91
C LYS A 27 -19.25 21.27 -12.32
N LYS A 28 -18.06 20.72 -12.53
CA LYS A 28 -17.42 20.60 -13.86
C LYS A 28 -18.15 19.61 -14.75
N ALA A 29 -18.62 18.49 -14.21
CA ALA A 29 -19.47 17.53 -14.92
C ALA A 29 -20.81 18.16 -15.32
N LYS A 30 -21.46 18.89 -14.40
CA LYS A 30 -22.71 19.63 -14.68
C LYS A 30 -22.53 20.73 -15.74
N LYS A 31 -21.42 21.47 -15.69
CA LYS A 31 -21.10 22.50 -16.68
C LYS A 31 -20.72 21.92 -18.05
N LYS A 32 -20.10 20.74 -18.09
CA LYS A 32 -19.85 19.97 -19.32
C LYS A 32 -21.17 19.46 -19.92
N TYR A 33 -22.11 19.04 -19.09
CA TYR A 33 -23.47 18.66 -19.48
C TYR A 33 -24.27 19.83 -20.08
N GLU A 34 -24.26 21.00 -19.42
CA GLU A 34 -24.92 22.22 -19.92
C GLU A 34 -24.31 22.68 -21.26
N LYS A 35 -22.98 22.63 -21.40
CA LYS A 35 -22.30 23.02 -22.64
C LYS A 35 -22.53 22.04 -23.79
N ALA A 36 -22.61 20.74 -23.53
CA ALA A 36 -22.93 19.73 -24.54
C ALA A 36 -24.38 19.84 -25.05
N LEU A 37 -25.30 20.37 -24.23
CA LEU A 37 -26.67 20.68 -24.62
C LEU A 37 -26.78 21.92 -25.54
N GLU A 38 -25.84 22.86 -25.44
CA GLU A 38 -25.86 24.14 -26.19
C GLU A 38 -25.11 24.10 -27.53
N THR A 39 -24.21 23.13 -27.78
CA THR A 39 -23.29 23.21 -28.94
C THR A 39 -23.75 22.44 -30.20
N GLU A 40 -24.86 21.70 -30.17
CA GLU A 40 -25.27 20.82 -31.28
C GLU A 40 -26.67 21.13 -31.84
N GLU A 41 -27.09 22.40 -31.84
CA GLU A 41 -28.27 22.82 -32.62
C GLU A 41 -28.00 22.87 -34.15
N ASP A 42 -26.75 22.71 -34.61
CA ASP A 42 -26.34 23.11 -35.97
C ASP A 42 -25.73 22.04 -36.91
N GLU A 43 -25.86 20.73 -36.68
CA GLU A 43 -25.36 19.73 -37.66
C GLU A 43 -26.41 18.72 -38.17
N GLN A 44 -26.76 18.87 -39.46
CA GLN A 44 -27.67 18.03 -40.23
C GLN A 44 -27.10 16.61 -40.45
N THR A 45 -27.46 15.67 -39.59
CA THR A 45 -27.44 14.24 -39.90
C THR A 45 -28.81 13.61 -39.62
N SER A 46 -29.17 12.51 -40.30
CA SER A 46 -30.49 11.87 -40.20
C SER A 46 -30.97 11.71 -38.76
N SER A 47 -32.10 12.36 -38.43
CA SER A 47 -32.50 12.63 -37.04
C SER A 47 -32.68 11.38 -36.18
N ALA A 48 -33.02 10.24 -36.77
CA ALA A 48 -33.25 8.98 -36.05
C ALA A 48 -31.96 8.35 -35.49
N ALA A 49 -30.85 8.41 -36.23
CA ALA A 49 -29.57 7.85 -35.78
C ALA A 49 -28.93 8.72 -34.69
N LEU A 50 -29.06 10.04 -34.80
CA LEU A 50 -28.65 10.99 -33.75
C LEU A 50 -29.51 10.85 -32.50
N LEU A 51 -30.84 10.69 -32.64
CA LEU A 51 -31.72 10.47 -31.49
C LEU A 51 -31.35 9.19 -30.73
N LYS A 52 -31.07 8.11 -31.46
CA LYS A 52 -30.65 6.83 -30.88
C LYS A 52 -29.31 6.95 -30.16
N LYS A 53 -28.30 7.57 -30.78
CA LYS A 53 -26.99 7.82 -30.16
C LYS A 53 -27.10 8.73 -28.91
N LYS A 54 -28.01 9.71 -28.93
CA LYS A 54 -28.31 10.59 -27.79
C LYS A 54 -28.99 9.85 -26.65
N GLN A 55 -29.90 8.92 -26.95
CA GLN A 55 -30.54 8.05 -25.97
C GLN A 55 -29.53 7.07 -25.35
N GLU A 56 -28.66 6.46 -26.18
CA GLU A 56 -27.58 5.57 -25.71
C GLU A 56 -26.60 6.30 -24.80
N MET A 57 -26.13 7.50 -25.19
CA MET A 57 -25.21 8.30 -24.36
C MET A 57 -25.86 8.77 -23.04
N ARG A 58 -27.17 9.08 -23.06
CA ARG A 58 -27.91 9.41 -21.83
C ARG A 58 -28.04 8.21 -20.91
N ALA A 59 -28.39 7.05 -21.46
CA ALA A 59 -28.49 5.81 -20.67
C ALA A 59 -27.14 5.41 -20.06
N GLU A 60 -26.04 5.55 -20.82
CA GLU A 60 -24.69 5.29 -20.32
C GLU A 60 -24.30 6.24 -19.18
N LEU A 61 -24.60 7.53 -19.33
CA LEU A 61 -24.34 8.53 -18.28
C LEU A 61 -25.21 8.33 -17.03
N GLU A 62 -26.49 7.99 -17.20
CA GLU A 62 -27.41 7.67 -16.11
C GLU A 62 -26.94 6.43 -15.34
N ALA A 63 -26.45 5.41 -16.04
CA ALA A 63 -25.85 4.23 -15.43
C ALA A 63 -24.57 4.57 -14.64
N GLU A 64 -23.68 5.39 -15.20
CA GLU A 64 -22.46 5.83 -14.52
C GLU A 64 -22.76 6.67 -13.25
N LEU A 65 -23.79 7.53 -13.33
CA LEU A 65 -24.25 8.32 -12.19
C LEU A 65 -24.85 7.44 -11.09
N ALA A 66 -25.66 6.44 -11.47
CA ALA A 66 -26.25 5.51 -10.53
C ALA A 66 -25.17 4.70 -9.78
N ASP A 67 -24.19 4.17 -10.50
CA ASP A 67 -23.06 3.41 -9.92
C ASP A 67 -22.26 4.27 -8.92
N LYS A 68 -21.95 5.51 -9.29
CA LYS A 68 -21.28 6.46 -8.38
C LYS A 68 -22.11 6.81 -7.15
N MET A 69 -23.42 6.92 -7.29
CA MET A 69 -24.31 7.16 -6.15
C MET A 69 -24.33 5.97 -5.20
N GLU A 70 -24.39 4.74 -5.73
CA GLU A 70 -24.36 3.51 -4.93
C GLU A 70 -23.06 3.39 -4.14
N GLN A 71 -21.91 3.63 -4.78
CA GLN A 71 -20.60 3.63 -4.11
C GLN A 71 -20.52 4.68 -2.99
N LEU A 72 -21.04 5.89 -3.22
CA LEU A 72 -21.07 6.93 -2.19
C LEU A 72 -21.94 6.55 -1.00
N ILE A 73 -23.11 5.94 -1.25
CA ILE A 73 -23.99 5.42 -0.19
C ILE A 73 -23.27 4.34 0.61
N GLU A 74 -22.64 3.37 -0.06
CA GLU A 74 -21.88 2.31 0.60
C GLU A 74 -20.78 2.90 1.51
N VAL A 75 -20.02 3.86 1.00
CA VAL A 75 -18.96 4.53 1.76
C VAL A 75 -19.50 5.29 2.98
N GLU A 76 -20.67 5.93 2.87
CA GLU A 76 -21.31 6.62 3.99
C GLU A 76 -21.83 5.63 5.05
N ASP A 77 -22.45 4.53 4.62
CA ASP A 77 -22.93 3.47 5.50
C ASP A 77 -21.77 2.78 6.23
N LEU A 78 -20.67 2.49 5.55
CA LEU A 78 -19.45 1.93 6.16
C LEU A 78 -18.88 2.89 7.20
N LYS A 79 -18.83 4.19 6.91
CA LYS A 79 -18.36 5.20 7.88
C LYS A 79 -19.25 5.26 9.11
N ARG A 80 -20.57 5.17 8.94
CA ARG A 80 -21.53 5.11 10.06
C ARG A 80 -21.30 3.84 10.88
N LEU A 81 -21.20 2.69 10.22
CA LEU A 81 -20.93 1.40 10.87
C LEU A 81 -19.64 1.42 11.68
N ILE A 82 -18.56 2.03 11.16
CA ILE A 82 -17.29 2.19 11.88
C ILE A 82 -17.43 3.06 13.14
N GLN A 83 -18.30 4.08 13.10
CA GLN A 83 -18.54 4.97 14.24
C GLN A 83 -19.44 4.34 15.31
N GLU A 84 -20.43 3.56 14.88
CA GLU A 84 -21.41 2.90 15.76
C GLU A 84 -20.88 1.59 16.36
N SER A 85 -20.01 0.89 15.64
CA SER A 85 -19.42 -0.37 16.09
C SER A 85 -18.45 -0.15 17.25
N GLU A 86 -18.43 -1.12 18.17
CA GLU A 86 -17.40 -1.15 19.21
C GLU A 86 -16.01 -1.28 18.57
N LYS A 87 -15.06 -0.48 19.06
CA LYS A 87 -13.69 -0.53 18.55
C LYS A 87 -13.10 -1.92 18.75
N TYR A 88 -12.50 -2.45 17.69
CA TYR A 88 -11.97 -3.81 17.60
C TYR A 88 -13.00 -4.94 17.56
N SER A 89 -14.29 -4.63 17.42
CA SER A 89 -15.26 -5.65 17.03
C SER A 89 -14.96 -6.17 15.63
N LEU A 90 -15.44 -7.38 15.32
CA LEU A 90 -15.29 -7.94 13.99
C LEU A 90 -15.99 -7.07 12.92
N ALA A 91 -17.19 -6.54 13.21
CA ALA A 91 -17.87 -5.58 12.34
C ALA A 91 -17.04 -4.32 12.07
N TRP A 92 -16.38 -3.79 13.10
CA TRP A 92 -15.52 -2.61 12.96
C TRP A 92 -14.35 -2.88 12.00
N PHE A 93 -13.73 -4.06 12.10
CA PHE A 93 -12.65 -4.46 11.20
C PHE A 93 -13.13 -4.72 9.77
N LYS A 94 -14.21 -5.48 9.59
CA LYS A 94 -14.81 -5.75 8.26
C LYS A 94 -15.18 -4.45 7.55
N ALA A 95 -15.82 -3.51 8.26
CA ALA A 95 -16.21 -2.23 7.71
C ALA A 95 -15.01 -1.37 7.30
N LEU A 96 -13.92 -1.39 8.08
CA LEU A 96 -12.68 -0.70 7.74
C LEU A 96 -11.98 -1.31 6.53
N LEU A 97 -11.88 -2.64 6.47
CA LEU A 97 -11.26 -3.33 5.34
C LEU A 97 -12.03 -3.06 4.05
N ARG A 98 -13.36 -3.12 4.09
CA ARG A 98 -14.21 -2.81 2.95
C ARG A 98 -14.06 -1.35 2.50
N LEU A 99 -14.00 -0.41 3.45
CA LEU A 99 -13.78 1.00 3.13
C LEU A 99 -12.40 1.22 2.48
N GLU A 100 -11.35 0.61 3.01
CA GLU A 100 -9.99 0.70 2.43
C GLU A 100 -9.96 0.09 1.03
N TYR A 101 -10.65 -1.03 0.82
CA TYR A 101 -10.78 -1.67 -0.49
C TYR A 101 -11.42 -0.73 -1.53
N ILE A 102 -12.55 -0.10 -1.21
CA ILE A 102 -13.23 0.85 -2.10
C ILE A 102 -12.33 2.04 -2.40
N LEU A 103 -11.69 2.63 -1.39
CA LEU A 103 -10.81 3.79 -1.56
C LEU A 103 -9.53 3.45 -2.36
N ALA A 104 -9.01 2.23 -2.23
CA ALA A 104 -7.90 1.74 -3.02
C ALA A 104 -8.32 1.56 -4.48
N TYR A 105 -9.51 1.01 -4.73
CA TYR A 105 -10.06 0.81 -6.06
C TYR A 105 -10.37 2.14 -6.79
N GLU A 106 -11.05 3.10 -6.14
CA GLU A 106 -11.36 4.43 -6.70
C GLU A 106 -10.11 5.22 -7.11
N LYS A 107 -9.02 5.11 -6.33
CA LYS A 107 -7.75 5.76 -6.67
C LYS A 107 -7.09 5.14 -7.91
N GLN A 108 -7.52 3.97 -8.34
CA GLN A 108 -6.77 3.09 -9.25
C GLN A 108 -7.55 2.65 -10.50
N GLU A 109 -8.70 3.26 -10.82
CA GLU A 109 -9.48 3.00 -12.05
C GLU A 109 -8.69 3.11 -13.39
N LYS A 110 -7.39 3.45 -13.37
CA LYS A 110 -6.58 3.58 -14.60
C LYS A 110 -5.39 2.64 -14.77
N ASP A 111 -4.94 1.90 -13.77
CA ASP A 111 -3.84 0.95 -14.00
C ASP A 111 -3.89 -0.22 -13.01
N ARG A 112 -4.28 -1.40 -13.52
CA ARG A 112 -4.24 -2.68 -12.79
C ARG A 112 -2.82 -3.13 -12.44
N SER A 113 -1.81 -2.44 -12.95
CA SER A 113 -0.41 -2.73 -12.75
C SER A 113 0.39 -1.43 -12.73
N PHE A 114 1.20 -1.22 -11.69
CA PHE A 114 2.16 -0.12 -11.70
C PHE A 114 3.35 -0.54 -12.58
N GLN A 115 3.56 0.18 -13.68
CA GLN A 115 4.67 -0.08 -14.60
C GLN A 115 5.71 1.02 -14.53
N VAL A 116 6.99 0.65 -14.44
CA VAL A 116 8.12 1.59 -14.55
C VAL A 116 9.09 1.09 -15.58
N TYR A 117 9.46 1.96 -16.51
CA TYR A 117 10.52 1.68 -17.46
C TYR A 117 11.87 2.14 -16.90
N PHE A 118 12.90 1.34 -17.15
CA PHE A 118 14.29 1.61 -16.79
C PHE A 118 15.14 1.51 -18.06
N ASP A 119 15.99 2.50 -18.28
CA ASP A 119 16.82 2.57 -19.47
C ASP A 119 18.15 1.80 -19.34
N LYS A 120 18.53 1.40 -18.12
CA LYS A 120 19.83 0.80 -17.81
C LYS A 120 19.67 -0.26 -16.75
N ILE A 121 20.20 -1.44 -17.09
CA ILE A 121 20.15 -2.62 -16.25
C ILE A 121 21.57 -3.13 -16.12
N GLU A 122 22.04 -3.19 -14.88
CA GLU A 122 23.37 -3.70 -14.54
C GLU A 122 23.21 -4.85 -13.55
N ARG A 123 24.09 -5.83 -13.63
CA ARG A 123 24.18 -6.85 -12.60
C ARG A 123 24.98 -6.32 -11.42
N GLU A 124 24.49 -6.53 -10.20
CA GLU A 124 25.20 -6.08 -9.01
C GLU A 124 26.45 -6.93 -8.77
N ALA A 125 27.61 -6.27 -8.63
CA ALA A 125 28.88 -6.94 -8.36
C ALA A 125 28.80 -7.81 -7.09
N GLY A 126 29.27 -9.06 -7.19
CA GLY A 126 29.25 -10.02 -6.09
C GLY A 126 27.96 -10.82 -5.95
N THR A 127 26.97 -10.66 -6.85
CA THR A 127 25.74 -11.47 -6.83
C THR A 127 25.34 -11.96 -8.22
N ASN A 128 24.71 -13.13 -8.27
CA ASN A 128 24.18 -13.72 -9.50
C ASN A 128 22.68 -13.52 -9.67
N LYS A 129 22.02 -13.01 -8.63
CA LYS A 129 20.56 -12.93 -8.53
C LYS A 129 20.02 -11.52 -8.38
N THR A 130 20.88 -10.51 -8.41
CA THR A 130 20.48 -9.13 -8.13
C THR A 130 20.85 -8.20 -9.27
N LEU A 131 19.84 -7.45 -9.72
CA LEU A 131 19.93 -6.47 -10.79
C LEU A 131 19.75 -5.06 -10.23
N LEU A 132 20.51 -4.13 -10.77
CA LEU A 132 20.40 -2.70 -10.54
C LEU A 132 19.68 -2.08 -11.74
N LEU A 133 18.47 -1.61 -11.51
CA LEU A 133 17.62 -0.91 -12.48
C LEU A 133 17.80 0.59 -12.26
N LYS A 134 18.36 1.29 -13.25
CA LYS A 134 18.74 2.71 -13.14
C LYS A 134 17.93 3.57 -14.12
N ARG A 135 17.84 4.87 -13.80
CA ARG A 135 17.14 5.92 -14.56
C ARG A 135 15.67 5.51 -14.84
N PRO A 136 14.83 5.47 -13.79
CA PRO A 136 13.42 5.15 -13.94
C PRO A 136 12.69 6.26 -14.72
N SER A 137 11.68 5.87 -15.49
CA SER A 137 10.81 6.80 -16.23
C SER A 137 9.91 7.64 -15.33
N GLN A 138 9.71 7.22 -14.08
CA GLN A 138 8.82 7.87 -13.12
C GLN A 138 9.27 7.65 -11.67
N ILE A 139 8.74 8.46 -10.77
CA ILE A 139 8.99 8.35 -9.32
C ILE A 139 8.29 7.10 -8.79
N PHE A 140 8.95 6.37 -7.89
CA PHE A 140 8.38 5.18 -7.26
C PHE A 140 7.32 5.55 -6.23
N PRO A 141 6.24 4.77 -6.11
CA PRO A 141 5.32 4.87 -4.99
C PRO A 141 6.07 4.48 -3.71
N TYR A 142 5.63 5.07 -2.59
CA TYR A 142 6.29 4.91 -1.29
C TYR A 142 6.28 3.46 -0.77
N ASN A 143 5.37 2.62 -1.27
CA ASN A 143 5.18 1.23 -0.88
C ASN A 143 5.74 0.22 -1.91
N ILE A 144 6.61 0.66 -2.83
CA ILE A 144 7.14 -0.22 -3.90
C ILE A 144 7.89 -1.45 -3.35
N GLU A 145 8.54 -1.32 -2.18
CA GLU A 145 9.27 -2.43 -1.52
C GLU A 145 8.33 -3.46 -0.89
N GLU A 146 7.07 -3.10 -0.67
CA GLU A 146 6.02 -3.98 -0.11
C GLU A 146 5.28 -4.74 -1.22
N ALA A 147 5.65 -4.56 -2.48
CA ALA A 147 5.08 -5.25 -3.63
C ALA A 147 5.32 -6.76 -3.59
N GLY A 148 4.22 -7.53 -3.61
CA GLY A 148 4.26 -9.00 -3.53
C GLY A 148 4.50 -9.68 -4.88
N ASP A 149 3.84 -9.20 -5.93
CA ASP A 149 3.93 -9.80 -7.28
C ASP A 149 4.56 -8.82 -8.27
N ILE A 150 5.85 -9.03 -8.50
CA ILE A 150 6.69 -8.17 -9.32
C ILE A 150 7.25 -8.98 -10.50
N THR A 151 6.98 -8.53 -11.71
CA THR A 151 7.53 -9.09 -12.95
C THR A 151 8.44 -8.08 -13.62
N LEU A 152 9.68 -8.46 -13.91
CA LEU A 152 10.62 -7.64 -14.67
C LEU A 152 10.67 -8.12 -16.12
N LYS A 153 10.19 -7.30 -17.04
CA LYS A 153 10.21 -7.56 -18.48
C LYS A 153 11.45 -6.93 -19.10
N LEU A 154 12.47 -7.74 -19.40
CA LEU A 154 13.67 -7.31 -20.12
C LEU A 154 13.38 -7.16 -21.62
N GLN A 155 13.81 -6.05 -22.21
CA GLN A 155 13.81 -5.83 -23.65
C GLN A 155 15.21 -6.03 -24.21
N LEU A 156 15.43 -7.16 -24.88
CA LEU A 156 16.64 -7.42 -25.65
C LEU A 156 16.44 -7.01 -27.12
N ALA A 157 17.52 -7.00 -27.90
CA ALA A 157 17.45 -6.59 -29.31
C ALA A 157 16.47 -7.41 -30.15
N ASN A 158 16.36 -8.72 -29.88
CA ASN A 158 15.59 -9.68 -30.69
C ASN A 158 14.50 -10.42 -29.89
N GLU A 159 14.45 -10.27 -28.56
CA GLU A 159 13.49 -11.01 -27.71
C GLU A 159 13.08 -10.19 -26.48
N ARG A 160 11.96 -10.60 -25.86
CA ARG A 160 11.52 -10.10 -24.56
C ARG A 160 11.56 -11.26 -23.57
N ARG A 161 12.16 -11.05 -22.39
CA ARG A 161 12.14 -12.03 -21.30
C ARG A 161 11.39 -11.48 -20.10
N ASN A 162 10.57 -12.32 -19.49
CA ASN A 162 9.87 -12.00 -18.25
C ASN A 162 10.58 -12.73 -17.12
N LEU A 163 11.03 -11.98 -16.11
CA LEU A 163 11.72 -12.51 -14.95
C LEU A 163 10.86 -12.29 -13.71
N ALA A 164 10.71 -13.32 -12.90
CA ALA A 164 10.02 -13.19 -11.62
C ALA A 164 10.95 -12.54 -10.59
N VAL A 165 10.51 -11.44 -9.97
CA VAL A 165 11.26 -10.72 -8.95
C VAL A 165 10.75 -11.14 -7.57
N GLU A 166 11.69 -11.45 -6.68
CA GLU A 166 11.42 -11.85 -5.30
C GLU A 166 11.15 -10.63 -4.42
N VAL A 167 12.05 -9.64 -4.45
CA VAL A 167 11.98 -8.42 -3.64
C VAL A 167 12.63 -7.27 -4.40
N VAL A 168 12.12 -6.06 -4.22
CA VAL A 168 12.74 -4.82 -4.68
C VAL A 168 13.12 -3.92 -3.51
N SER A 169 14.21 -3.16 -3.68
CA SER A 169 14.64 -2.14 -2.72
C SER A 169 15.09 -0.88 -3.44
N ILE A 170 14.82 0.29 -2.87
CA ILE A 170 15.24 1.58 -3.42
C ILE A 170 16.71 1.79 -3.06
N LYS A 171 17.55 2.09 -4.06
CA LYS A 171 18.97 2.39 -3.87
C LYS A 171 19.35 3.61 -4.70
N ASP A 172 19.76 4.68 -4.02
CA ASP A 172 20.10 5.98 -4.58
C ASP A 172 18.94 6.58 -5.41
N THR A 173 19.02 6.47 -6.74
CA THR A 173 18.03 6.98 -7.72
C THR A 173 17.43 5.86 -8.57
N GLY A 174 17.73 4.60 -8.24
CA GLY A 174 17.26 3.41 -8.95
C GLY A 174 16.65 2.38 -8.03
N LEU A 175 16.45 1.19 -8.58
CA LEU A 175 15.80 0.07 -7.91
C LEU A 175 16.70 -1.15 -7.97
N ARG A 176 16.88 -1.82 -6.84
CA ARG A 176 17.60 -3.09 -6.74
C ARG A 176 16.58 -4.21 -6.71
N ALA A 177 16.55 -5.04 -7.74
CA ALA A 177 15.63 -6.15 -7.89
C ALA A 177 16.37 -7.48 -7.66
N LYS A 178 15.89 -8.29 -6.72
CA LYS A 178 16.37 -9.64 -6.47
C LYS A 178 15.45 -10.63 -7.19
N LEU A 179 16.00 -11.48 -8.06
CA LEU A 179 15.24 -12.43 -8.86
C LEU A 179 14.90 -13.70 -8.07
N LYS A 180 13.75 -14.31 -8.35
CA LYS A 180 13.37 -15.65 -7.85
C LYS A 180 14.19 -16.75 -8.53
N THR A 181 14.39 -16.62 -9.85
CA THR A 181 15.05 -17.60 -10.72
C THR A 181 16.28 -16.97 -11.39
N PRO A 182 17.44 -16.93 -10.71
CA PRO A 182 18.65 -16.33 -11.26
C PRO A 182 19.25 -17.10 -12.46
N GLU A 183 18.85 -18.36 -12.67
CA GLU A 183 19.28 -19.16 -13.82
C GLU A 183 18.78 -18.57 -15.15
N GLU A 184 17.64 -17.87 -15.15
CA GLU A 184 17.02 -17.28 -16.35
C GLU A 184 17.80 -16.09 -16.94
N ILE A 185 18.80 -15.58 -16.21
CA ILE A 185 19.67 -14.48 -16.65
C ILE A 185 21.13 -14.90 -16.84
N ALA A 186 21.43 -16.20 -16.74
CA ALA A 186 22.81 -16.70 -16.80
C ALA A 186 23.44 -16.56 -18.21
N ASP A 187 22.62 -16.65 -19.25
CA ASP A 187 23.00 -16.59 -20.67
C ASP A 187 22.82 -15.20 -21.30
N ILE A 188 22.38 -14.21 -20.52
CA ILE A 188 22.07 -12.86 -21.01
C ILE A 188 23.32 -11.97 -21.01
N ASP A 189 23.63 -11.40 -22.17
CA ASP A 189 24.56 -10.28 -22.29
C ASP A 189 23.87 -8.96 -21.94
N PHE A 190 24.19 -8.41 -20.76
CA PHE A 190 23.62 -7.17 -20.24
C PHE A 190 23.91 -5.95 -21.13
N SER A 191 24.95 -6.01 -21.96
CA SER A 191 25.29 -4.95 -22.92
C SER A 191 24.26 -4.81 -24.04
N LYS A 192 23.47 -5.87 -24.29
CA LYS A 192 22.45 -5.92 -25.35
C LYS A 192 21.04 -5.60 -24.85
N ILE A 193 20.88 -5.32 -23.56
CA ILE A 193 19.60 -4.92 -22.97
C ILE A 193 19.34 -3.46 -23.34
N ARG A 194 18.22 -3.21 -24.03
CA ARG A 194 17.79 -1.85 -24.42
C ARG A 194 17.03 -1.13 -23.31
N GLY A 195 16.48 -1.90 -22.38
CA GLY A 195 15.74 -1.40 -21.24
C GLY A 195 14.94 -2.52 -20.58
N ALA A 196 14.25 -2.18 -19.50
CA ALA A 196 13.40 -3.12 -18.79
C ALA A 196 12.15 -2.41 -18.27
N THR A 197 11.03 -3.11 -18.27
CA THR A 197 9.79 -2.66 -17.65
C THR A 197 9.54 -3.49 -16.41
N LEU A 198 9.55 -2.86 -15.24
CA LEU A 198 9.07 -3.46 -14.00
C LEU A 198 7.56 -3.31 -13.95
N GLU A 199 6.86 -4.43 -13.81
CA GLU A 199 5.42 -4.49 -13.66
C GLU A 199 5.11 -5.03 -12.27
N ILE A 200 4.45 -4.21 -11.47
CA ILE A 200 4.01 -4.57 -10.13
C ILE A 200 2.52 -4.79 -10.19
N GLN A 201 2.11 -6.02 -9.92
CA GLN A 201 0.71 -6.34 -9.74
C GLN A 201 0.20 -5.76 -8.42
N ASN A 202 -1.02 -5.29 -8.48
CA ASN A 202 -1.61 -4.42 -7.47
C ASN A 202 -1.94 -5.18 -6.17
N HIS A 203 -1.64 -4.56 -5.02
CA HIS A 203 -1.91 -5.05 -3.68
C HIS A 203 -3.39 -5.18 -3.31
N ILE A 204 -4.32 -4.74 -4.16
CA ILE A 204 -5.76 -4.96 -3.96
C ILE A 204 -6.06 -6.44 -3.66
N PHE A 205 -5.35 -7.37 -4.33
CA PHE A 205 -5.52 -8.80 -4.07
C PHE A 205 -5.25 -9.19 -2.61
N VAL A 206 -4.24 -8.59 -1.96
CA VAL A 206 -3.92 -8.86 -0.55
C VAL A 206 -5.04 -8.34 0.37
N LEU A 207 -5.60 -7.17 0.06
CA LEU A 207 -6.76 -6.64 0.80
C LEU A 207 -7.99 -7.52 0.60
N GLU A 208 -8.19 -8.05 -0.60
CA GLU A 208 -9.29 -8.96 -0.93
C GLU A 208 -9.17 -10.27 -0.13
N GLU A 209 -8.02 -10.92 -0.17
CA GLU A 209 -7.76 -12.15 0.59
C GLU A 209 -7.83 -11.92 2.10
N LEU A 210 -7.34 -10.77 2.58
CA LEU A 210 -7.49 -10.39 3.99
C LEU A 210 -8.97 -10.23 4.37
N THR A 211 -9.78 -9.61 3.50
CA THR A 211 -11.22 -9.47 3.74
C THR A 211 -11.89 -10.83 3.83
N LYS A 212 -11.61 -11.74 2.89
CA LYS A 212 -12.11 -13.13 2.92
C LYS A 212 -11.72 -13.84 4.22
N ALA A 213 -10.47 -13.73 4.63
CA ALA A 213 -9.99 -14.33 5.87
C ALA A 213 -10.75 -13.80 7.10
N PHE A 214 -11.11 -12.51 7.14
CA PHE A 214 -11.92 -11.92 8.21
C PHE A 214 -13.39 -12.36 8.16
N ASP A 215 -13.94 -12.61 6.98
CA ASP A 215 -15.30 -13.11 6.79
C ASP A 215 -15.44 -14.60 7.19
N GLU A 216 -14.37 -15.38 7.02
CA GLU A 216 -14.29 -16.79 7.41
C GLU A 216 -14.07 -16.99 8.93
N LEU A 217 -13.76 -15.93 9.68
CA LEU A 217 -13.56 -16.04 11.12
C LEU A 217 -14.86 -16.48 11.81
N PRO A 218 -14.83 -17.52 12.68
CA PRO A 218 -16.02 -18.07 13.33
C PRO A 218 -16.46 -17.24 14.55
N TYR A 219 -16.48 -15.92 14.41
CA TYR A 219 -16.89 -14.99 15.47
C TYR A 219 -18.07 -14.14 15.00
N PRO A 220 -19.01 -13.79 15.89
CA PRO A 220 -20.06 -12.84 15.54
C PRO A 220 -19.48 -11.44 15.35
N ASP A 221 -20.20 -10.61 14.59
CA ASP A 221 -19.77 -9.24 14.27
C ASP A 221 -19.54 -8.34 15.50
N VAL A 222 -20.24 -8.62 16.60
CA VAL A 222 -20.06 -7.92 17.88
C VAL A 222 -18.82 -8.38 18.68
N HIS A 223 -18.20 -9.50 18.28
CA HIS A 223 -17.07 -10.06 19.02
C HIS A 223 -15.85 -9.14 18.95
N ASN A 224 -15.32 -8.78 20.12
CA ASN A 224 -14.11 -7.96 20.21
C ASN A 224 -12.87 -8.85 20.00
N ILE A 225 -12.24 -8.78 18.83
CA ILE A 225 -11.10 -9.64 18.49
C ILE A 225 -9.83 -9.30 19.29
N GLN A 226 -9.76 -8.11 19.90
CA GLN A 226 -8.65 -7.75 20.77
C GLN A 226 -8.58 -8.66 22.01
N THR A 227 -9.72 -9.17 22.46
CA THR A 227 -9.79 -10.05 23.64
C THR A 227 -9.10 -11.39 23.42
N ASN A 228 -8.91 -11.81 22.17
CA ASN A 228 -8.21 -13.04 21.79
C ASN A 228 -6.68 -12.86 21.70
N LEU A 229 -6.17 -11.63 21.80
CA LEU A 229 -4.72 -11.41 21.84
C LEU A 229 -4.17 -12.02 23.13
N LEU A 230 -3.19 -12.91 22.97
CA LEU A 230 -2.45 -13.47 24.10
C LEU A 230 -1.88 -12.33 24.94
N LYS A 231 -1.99 -12.43 26.27
CA LYS A 231 -1.47 -11.42 27.21
C LYS A 231 0.03 -11.17 27.03
N ASP A 232 0.73 -12.14 26.45
CA ASP A 232 2.17 -12.11 26.22
C ASP A 232 2.57 -11.37 24.94
N ILE A 233 1.60 -11.00 24.09
CA ILE A 233 1.84 -10.20 22.88
C ILE A 233 1.58 -8.73 23.21
N ARG A 234 2.64 -7.91 23.13
CA ARG A 234 2.57 -6.47 23.39
C ARG A 234 3.09 -5.68 22.19
N PHE A 235 2.36 -4.63 21.84
CA PHE A 235 2.73 -3.72 20.74
C PHE A 235 3.17 -2.37 21.30
N ILE A 236 4.41 -1.97 20.99
CA ILE A 236 4.98 -0.69 21.40
C ILE A 236 4.96 0.26 20.21
N PHE A 237 4.01 1.20 20.22
CA PHE A 237 3.89 2.23 19.19
C PHE A 237 4.56 3.53 19.63
N GLY A 238 5.38 4.12 18.77
CA GLY A 238 6.02 5.40 19.02
C GLY A 238 6.50 6.06 17.72
N PRO A 239 6.34 7.39 17.55
CA PRO A 239 6.93 8.12 16.43
C PRO A 239 8.46 7.93 16.30
N PRO A 240 9.07 8.33 15.17
CA PRO A 240 10.53 8.36 15.05
C PRO A 240 11.17 9.19 16.17
N GLY A 241 12.30 8.75 16.71
CA GLY A 241 13.03 9.48 17.76
C GLY A 241 12.49 9.34 19.19
N THR A 242 11.35 8.68 19.43
CA THR A 242 10.77 8.57 20.79
C THR A 242 11.38 7.48 21.67
N GLY A 243 12.63 7.09 21.41
CA GLY A 243 13.35 6.14 22.28
C GLY A 243 12.80 4.71 22.32
N LYS A 244 12.02 4.24 21.34
CA LYS A 244 11.47 2.87 21.32
C LYS A 244 12.51 1.78 21.60
N THR A 245 13.68 1.85 20.96
CA THR A 245 14.78 0.90 21.16
C THR A 245 15.35 0.98 22.57
N THR A 246 15.37 2.18 23.16
CA THR A 246 15.76 2.39 24.55
C THR A 246 14.72 1.76 25.49
N TYR A 247 13.43 2.01 25.26
CA TYR A 247 12.35 1.40 26.05
C TYR A 247 12.38 -0.13 25.98
N LEU A 248 12.51 -0.71 24.79
CA LEU A 248 12.59 -2.16 24.61
C LEU A 248 13.80 -2.76 25.36
N ALA A 249 14.96 -2.11 25.32
CA ALA A 249 16.14 -2.58 26.03
C ALA A 249 15.97 -2.53 27.56
N HIS A 250 15.47 -1.41 28.09
CA HIS A 250 15.51 -1.13 29.53
C HIS A 250 14.26 -1.54 30.29
N GLU A 251 13.09 -1.40 29.68
CA GLU A 251 11.82 -1.64 30.37
C GLU A 251 11.30 -3.07 30.11
N GLU A 252 11.78 -3.73 29.06
CA GLU A 252 11.27 -5.05 28.65
C GLU A 252 12.34 -6.14 28.75
N ILE A 253 13.45 -6.00 28.00
CA ILE A 253 14.45 -7.07 27.88
C ILE A 253 15.29 -7.19 29.16
N GLN A 254 15.83 -6.09 29.68
CA GLN A 254 16.68 -6.13 30.88
C GLN A 254 15.98 -6.71 32.11
N PRO A 255 14.78 -6.25 32.50
CA PRO A 255 14.09 -6.79 33.68
C PRO A 255 13.79 -8.28 33.51
N ALA A 256 13.42 -8.72 32.30
CA ALA A 256 13.15 -10.11 32.00
C ALA A 256 14.42 -10.99 32.02
N MET A 257 15.59 -10.43 31.69
CA MET A 257 16.87 -11.14 31.77
C MET A 257 17.48 -11.15 33.17
N LEU A 258 17.09 -10.22 34.03
CA LEU A 258 17.55 -10.08 35.42
C LEU A 258 16.63 -10.78 36.44
N SER A 259 15.53 -11.40 35.99
CA SER A 259 14.68 -12.19 36.85
C SER A 259 15.39 -13.49 37.28
N ASP A 260 14.91 -14.09 38.38
CA ASP A 260 15.48 -15.32 38.94
C ASP A 260 15.29 -16.55 38.03
N GLU A 261 14.41 -16.45 37.03
CA GLU A 261 14.16 -17.52 36.08
C GLU A 261 15.12 -17.44 34.88
N PRO A 262 15.79 -18.55 34.52
CA PRO A 262 16.72 -18.55 33.39
C PRO A 262 15.98 -18.33 32.06
N LEU A 263 16.03 -17.10 31.54
CA LEU A 263 15.36 -16.70 30.31
C LEU A 263 16.34 -16.56 29.13
N LYS A 264 15.94 -17.07 27.95
CA LYS A 264 16.62 -16.81 26.67
C LYS A 264 15.73 -15.93 25.79
N VAL A 265 16.24 -14.76 25.42
CA VAL A 265 15.51 -13.78 24.59
C VAL A 265 16.06 -13.79 23.17
N LEU A 266 15.19 -14.07 22.19
CA LEU A 266 15.50 -13.88 20.76
C LEU A 266 14.95 -12.53 20.30
N VAL A 267 15.83 -11.67 19.77
CA VAL A 267 15.43 -10.40 19.19
C VAL A 267 15.61 -10.46 17.68
N LEU A 268 14.55 -10.18 16.93
CA LEU A 268 14.58 -10.03 15.48
C LEU A 268 14.54 -8.55 15.13
N THR A 269 15.54 -8.07 14.41
CA THR A 269 15.62 -6.68 13.94
C THR A 269 15.78 -6.63 12.42
N PRO A 270 15.21 -5.64 11.72
CA PRO A 270 15.29 -5.58 10.26
C PRO A 270 16.69 -5.26 9.72
N THR A 271 17.61 -4.73 10.54
CA THR A 271 18.97 -4.38 10.11
C THR A 271 20.00 -4.68 11.20
N ASN A 272 21.24 -5.00 10.81
CA ASN A 272 22.35 -5.18 11.74
C ASN A 272 22.60 -3.95 12.61
N LYS A 273 22.44 -2.74 12.05
CA LYS A 273 22.58 -1.49 12.80
C LYS A 273 21.56 -1.38 13.94
N ALA A 274 20.32 -1.82 13.73
CA ALA A 274 19.32 -1.85 14.79
C ALA A 274 19.67 -2.87 15.89
N ALA A 275 20.21 -4.04 15.50
CA ALA A 275 20.73 -5.02 16.45
C ALA A 275 21.87 -4.44 17.30
N ASP A 276 22.88 -3.82 16.67
CA ASP A 276 24.03 -3.23 17.37
C ASP A 276 23.58 -2.16 18.38
N VAL A 277 22.67 -1.28 17.97
CA VAL A 277 22.12 -0.25 18.87
C VAL A 277 21.42 -0.89 20.06
N LEU A 278 20.60 -1.92 19.85
CA LEU A 278 19.89 -2.61 20.94
C LEU A 278 20.90 -3.28 21.91
N VAL A 279 21.87 -4.01 21.37
CA VAL A 279 22.92 -4.67 22.17
C VAL A 279 23.70 -3.64 23.00
N GLN A 280 24.07 -2.51 22.41
CA GLN A 280 24.74 -1.43 23.15
C GLN A 280 23.88 -0.89 24.29
N LYS A 281 22.57 -0.71 24.09
CA LYS A 281 21.65 -0.25 25.14
C LYS A 281 21.52 -1.27 26.26
N CYS A 282 21.39 -2.55 25.94
CA CYS A 282 21.34 -3.62 26.95
C CYS A 282 22.66 -3.73 27.73
N LYS A 283 23.82 -3.59 27.06
CA LYS A 283 25.15 -3.71 27.71
C LYS A 283 25.50 -2.54 28.62
N LYS A 284 25.12 -1.31 28.26
CA LYS A 284 25.57 -0.08 28.94
C LYS A 284 25.20 -0.02 30.43
N TYR A 285 24.24 -0.83 30.89
CA TYR A 285 23.78 -0.87 32.28
C TYR A 285 23.96 -2.23 32.97
N ALA A 286 24.28 -3.30 32.23
CA ALA A 286 24.68 -4.58 32.84
C ALA A 286 25.99 -4.45 33.65
N VAL A 287 26.81 -3.44 33.35
CA VAL A 287 28.06 -3.11 34.07
C VAL A 287 27.79 -2.37 35.40
N ILE A 288 26.55 -1.95 35.68
CA ILE A 288 26.21 -1.15 36.88
C ILE A 288 25.67 -2.02 38.03
N LEU A 289 25.37 -3.30 37.80
CA LEU A 289 25.11 -4.22 38.90
C LEU A 289 26.47 -4.64 39.49
N PRO A 290 26.80 -4.25 40.73
CA PRO A 290 28.05 -4.66 41.34
C PRO A 290 28.05 -6.18 41.44
N ASN A 291 29.18 -6.78 41.07
CA ASN A 291 29.50 -8.16 41.41
C ASN A 291 29.17 -8.37 42.89
N GLY A 292 28.33 -9.37 43.18
CA GLY A 292 28.12 -9.83 44.55
C GLY A 292 29.43 -10.22 45.22
#